data_AF-A0A836CH84-F1
#
_entry.id   AF-A0A836CH84-F1
#
_cell.length_a   1.000
_cell.length_b   1.000
_cell.length_c   1.000
_cell.angle_alpha   90.00
_cell.angle_beta   90.00
_cell.angle_gamma   90.00
#
_symmetry.space_group_name_H-M   'P 1'
#
loop_
_entity.id
_entity.type
_entity.pdbx_description
1 polymer ?
#
loop_
_entity_poly.entity_id
_entity_poly.type
_entity_poly.pdbx_seq_one_letter_code
_entity_poly.pdbx_strand_id
1 'polypeptide(L)'
;MPPHFIVGLVARKGAGKDTFANAVAFDGTAFARFAFADPIKAACRAVFLLSEDDLEDREKKEAIDERWGVSRRSMMQILGTECVRANFGEEHWIKHLQFRLDACTSDVAIVTDVRFENEARFLRDYIGSCAVLIRIARPVSDGATDEHASESAIDAITCDMTIANDGTVQTLQKKAIATLMKLDLGHCVTFTMAEHNVFGYMMKPDVEEYVWHMYDKMQQAIQNEGLLLLDNMSFRDFVNVCYKYTSQRPGYVHDSDDDDEEQYEETEADDGLRRLASLAESEA
;
A
#
# COMPACT_ATOMS: atom_id res chain seq x y z
N MET A 1 -16.08 -7.58 10.23
CA MET A 1 -14.99 -8.43 10.75
C MET A 1 -13.73 -7.58 10.69
N PRO A 2 -12.77 -7.73 11.62
CA PRO A 2 -11.50 -7.00 11.55
C PRO A 2 -10.81 -7.24 10.20
N PRO A 3 -9.90 -6.35 9.78
CA PRO A 3 -9.26 -6.46 8.46
C PRO A 3 -8.55 -7.81 8.33
N HIS A 4 -8.65 -8.46 7.19
CA HIS A 4 -7.92 -9.72 6.95
C HIS A 4 -6.41 -9.47 6.83
N PHE A 5 -6.02 -8.29 6.32
CA PHE A 5 -4.62 -7.91 6.14
C PHE A 5 -4.28 -6.58 6.78
N ILE A 6 -3.10 -6.54 7.40
CA ILE A 6 -2.52 -5.31 7.95
C ILE A 6 -1.18 -5.04 7.27
N VAL A 7 -1.03 -3.84 6.73
CA VAL A 7 0.21 -3.38 6.09
C VAL A 7 0.77 -2.23 6.94
N GLY A 8 1.82 -2.52 7.71
CA GLY A 8 2.52 -1.51 8.49
C GLY A 8 3.64 -0.86 7.68
N LEU A 9 3.58 0.45 7.48
CA LEU A 9 4.61 1.21 6.77
C LEU A 9 5.62 1.80 7.74
N VAL A 10 6.88 1.42 7.54
CA VAL A 10 8.04 1.91 8.28
C VAL A 10 8.85 2.81 7.35
N ALA A 11 8.86 4.11 7.59
CA ALA A 11 9.52 5.05 6.69
C ALA A 11 9.94 6.33 7.41
N ARG A 12 11.15 6.80 7.09
CA ARG A 12 11.63 8.11 7.53
C ARG A 12 10.82 9.24 6.91
N LYS A 13 10.90 10.43 7.51
CA LYS A 13 10.24 11.64 6.98
C LYS A 13 10.60 11.86 5.50
N GLY A 14 9.60 12.03 4.65
CA GLY A 14 9.80 12.31 3.21
C GLY A 14 10.22 11.11 2.35
N ALA A 15 10.19 9.89 2.87
CA ALA A 15 10.56 8.69 2.11
C ALA A 15 9.50 8.23 1.08
N GLY A 16 8.30 8.83 1.04
CA GLY A 16 7.26 8.51 0.06
C GLY A 16 6.17 7.55 0.56
N LYS A 17 6.05 7.35 1.88
CA LYS A 17 5.04 6.46 2.47
C LYS A 17 3.59 6.84 2.16
N ASP A 18 3.30 8.14 2.10
CA ASP A 18 1.94 8.61 1.81
C ASP A 18 1.61 8.36 0.33
N THR A 19 2.61 8.53 -0.55
CA THR A 19 2.51 8.13 -1.96
C THR A 19 2.22 6.64 -2.12
N PHE A 20 2.93 5.79 -1.37
CA PHE A 20 2.67 4.34 -1.34
C PHE A 20 1.26 4.04 -0.85
N ALA A 21 0.85 4.60 0.29
CA ALA A 21 -0.46 4.35 0.89
C ALA A 21 -1.62 4.84 0.02
N ASN A 22 -1.41 5.89 -0.78
CA ASN A 22 -2.42 6.43 -1.69
C ASN A 22 -2.52 5.65 -3.02
N ALA A 23 -1.46 4.94 -3.42
CA ALA A 23 -1.46 4.13 -4.64
C ALA A 23 -2.47 2.98 -4.59
N VAL A 24 -2.81 2.53 -3.38
CA VAL A 24 -3.66 1.36 -3.12
C VAL A 24 -5.13 1.61 -3.44
N ALA A 25 -5.52 2.87 -3.66
CA ALA A 25 -6.90 3.25 -3.93
C ALA A 25 -7.49 2.73 -5.25
N PHE A 26 -6.73 1.97 -6.03
CA PHE A 26 -6.98 1.80 -7.45
C PHE A 26 -7.74 0.52 -7.83
N ASP A 27 -8.10 -0.37 -6.90
CA ASP A 27 -8.52 -1.73 -7.29
C ASP A 27 -9.87 -2.21 -6.71
N GLY A 28 -10.75 -1.32 -6.26
CA GLY A 28 -12.05 -1.73 -5.67
C GLY A 28 -11.97 -2.55 -4.36
N THR A 29 -10.78 -3.04 -3.98
CA THR A 29 -10.49 -3.65 -2.69
C THR A 29 -10.74 -2.62 -1.60
N ALA A 30 -11.62 -2.95 -0.66
CA ALA A 30 -11.90 -2.06 0.44
C ALA A 30 -10.67 -1.99 1.36
N PHE A 31 -9.98 -0.85 1.35
CA PHE A 31 -8.87 -0.57 2.26
C PHE A 31 -9.17 0.64 3.14
N ALA A 32 -8.62 0.62 4.34
CA ALA A 32 -8.68 1.73 5.28
C ALA A 32 -7.26 2.13 5.69
N ARG A 33 -7.03 3.43 5.81
CA ARG A 33 -5.76 3.97 6.30
C ARG A 33 -5.89 4.32 7.78
N PHE A 34 -4.86 3.98 8.53
CA PHE A 34 -4.73 4.30 9.93
C PHE A 34 -3.34 4.88 10.21
N ALA A 35 -3.26 5.69 11.25
CA ALA A 35 -2.02 6.14 11.83
C ALA A 35 -2.14 6.16 13.36
N PHE A 36 -1.09 5.78 14.10
CA PHE A 36 -1.03 5.93 15.54
C PHE A 36 -1.21 7.40 15.97
N ALA A 37 -0.77 8.34 15.12
CA ALA A 37 -0.89 9.77 15.37
C ALA A 37 -2.28 10.38 15.08
N ASP A 38 -3.22 9.65 14.47
CA ASP A 38 -4.57 10.18 14.18
C ASP A 38 -5.28 10.77 15.42
N PRO A 39 -5.38 10.07 16.56
CA PRO A 39 -6.00 10.63 17.76
C PRO A 39 -5.25 11.84 18.32
N ILE A 40 -3.92 11.89 18.15
CA ILE A 40 -3.12 13.06 18.55
C ILE A 40 -3.53 14.27 17.72
N LYS A 41 -3.63 14.12 16.39
CA LYS A 41 -4.07 15.19 15.49
C LYS A 41 -5.49 15.66 15.84
N ALA A 42 -6.42 14.72 16.04
CA ALA A 42 -7.80 15.03 16.42
C ALA A 42 -7.87 15.82 17.74
N ALA A 43 -7.10 15.41 18.76
CA ALA A 43 -7.02 16.11 20.03
C ALA A 43 -6.38 17.50 19.89
N CYS A 44 -5.31 17.64 19.09
CA CYS A 44 -4.69 18.94 18.81
C CYS A 44 -5.67 19.91 18.13
N ARG A 45 -6.51 19.44 17.20
CA ARG A 45 -7.57 20.26 16.57
C ARG A 45 -8.55 20.79 17.61
N ALA A 46 -8.98 19.92 18.53
CA ALA A 46 -9.94 20.28 19.56
C ALA A 46 -9.35 21.22 20.63
N VAL A 47 -8.14 20.95 21.10
CA VAL A 47 -7.51 21.68 22.21
C VAL A 47 -6.91 23.02 21.76
N PHE A 48 -6.23 23.03 20.60
CA PHE A 48 -5.49 24.20 20.12
C PHE A 48 -6.21 24.96 19.00
N LEU A 49 -7.43 24.55 18.63
CA LEU A 49 -8.22 25.15 17.55
C LEU A 49 -7.43 25.21 16.24
N LEU A 50 -6.83 24.07 15.89
CA LEU A 50 -6.07 23.89 14.66
C LEU A 50 -6.97 23.29 13.57
N SER A 51 -6.70 23.69 12.33
CA SER A 51 -7.29 23.05 11.16
C SER A 51 -6.60 21.73 10.84
N GLU A 52 -7.16 20.96 9.93
CA GLU A 52 -6.51 19.76 9.40
C GLU A 52 -5.24 20.12 8.61
N ASP A 53 -5.33 21.18 7.82
CA ASP A 53 -4.22 21.69 7.02
C ASP A 53 -3.02 22.14 7.88
N ASP A 54 -3.27 22.70 9.07
CA ASP A 54 -2.22 23.00 10.06
C ASP A 54 -1.41 21.77 10.49
N LEU A 55 -2.01 20.57 10.41
CA LEU A 55 -1.45 19.32 10.93
C LEU A 55 -0.95 18.37 9.84
N GLU A 56 -1.33 18.60 8.59
CA GLU A 56 -0.86 17.82 7.43
C GLU A 56 0.20 18.55 6.62
N ASP A 57 0.08 19.87 6.41
CA ASP A 57 1.04 20.63 5.61
C ASP A 57 2.42 20.69 6.28
N ARG A 58 3.46 20.46 5.49
CA ARG A 58 4.82 20.31 6.00
C ARG A 58 5.35 21.60 6.61
N GLU A 59 5.10 22.74 5.98
CA GLU A 59 5.62 24.03 6.43
C GLU A 59 4.83 24.52 7.65
N LYS A 60 3.51 24.41 7.61
CA LYS A 60 2.63 24.81 8.72
C LYS A 60 2.92 24.04 9.99
N LYS A 61 3.21 22.73 9.89
CA LYS A 61 3.55 21.91 11.06
C LYS A 61 4.78 22.42 11.81
N GLU A 62 5.79 22.87 11.08
CA GLU A 62 7.03 23.38 11.68
C GLU A 62 6.89 24.84 12.13
N ALA A 63 5.97 25.60 11.53
CA ALA A 63 5.70 26.99 11.90
C ALA A 63 5.12 27.11 13.32
N ILE A 64 5.59 28.13 14.04
CA ILE A 64 5.06 28.52 15.36
C ILE A 64 3.62 29.01 15.18
N ASP A 65 2.69 28.50 15.98
CA ASP A 65 1.35 29.09 16.08
C ASP A 65 1.44 30.32 16.98
N GLU A 66 1.14 31.50 16.43
CA GLU A 66 1.24 32.78 17.13
C GLU A 66 0.39 32.85 18.41
N ARG A 67 -0.74 32.13 18.46
CA ARG A 67 -1.65 32.14 19.61
C ARG A 67 -1.08 31.37 20.80
N TRP A 68 -0.31 30.32 20.53
CA TRP A 68 0.17 29.37 21.53
C TRP A 68 1.68 29.45 21.77
N GLY A 69 2.43 30.13 20.90
CA GLY A 69 3.87 30.35 21.05
C GLY A 69 4.74 29.10 20.83
N VAL A 70 4.17 28.01 20.33
CA VAL A 70 4.87 26.75 20.01
C VAL A 70 4.48 26.25 18.62
N SER A 71 5.34 25.46 17.99
CA SER A 71 5.02 24.86 16.69
C SER A 71 3.98 23.76 16.83
N ARG A 72 3.17 23.55 15.78
CA ARG A 72 2.17 22.46 15.76
C ARG A 72 2.82 21.08 15.89
N ARG A 73 4.03 20.90 15.34
CA ARG A 73 4.84 19.69 15.54
C ARG A 73 5.17 19.49 17.02
N SER A 74 5.65 20.51 17.72
CA SER A 74 5.92 20.42 19.16
C SER A 74 4.64 20.13 19.95
N MET A 75 3.51 20.77 19.60
CA MET A 75 2.23 20.46 20.25
C MET A 75 1.85 18.98 20.14
N MET A 76 1.96 18.40 18.94
CA MET A 76 1.68 16.97 18.73
C MET A 76 2.65 16.07 19.50
N GLN A 77 3.94 16.42 19.54
CA GLN A 77 4.95 15.65 20.26
C GLN A 77 4.73 15.67 21.76
N ILE A 78 4.48 16.85 22.34
CA ILE A 78 4.20 17.05 23.76
C ILE A 78 2.93 16.30 24.13
N LEU A 79 1.83 16.51 23.39
CA LEU A 79 0.57 15.81 23.65
C LEU A 79 0.73 14.29 23.54
N GLY A 80 1.39 13.83 22.48
CA GLY A 80 1.63 12.42 22.19
C GLY A 80 2.44 11.70 23.26
N THR A 81 3.52 12.34 23.71
CA THR A 81 4.56 11.70 24.52
C THR A 81 4.48 12.12 25.98
N GLU A 82 4.60 13.41 26.24
CA GLU A 82 4.70 13.96 27.60
C GLU A 82 3.36 13.97 28.33
N CYS A 83 2.25 14.20 27.61
CA CYS A 83 0.93 14.19 28.21
C CYS A 83 0.34 12.77 28.28
N VAL A 84 0.32 12.05 27.16
CA VAL A 84 -0.39 10.77 27.12
C VAL A 84 0.50 9.58 27.47
N ARG A 85 1.56 9.30 26.70
CA ARG A 85 2.42 8.12 26.97
C ARG A 85 3.00 8.13 28.38
N ALA A 86 3.51 9.28 28.84
CA ALA A 86 4.12 9.38 30.16
C ALA A 86 3.13 9.17 31.33
N ASN A 87 1.84 9.43 31.15
CA ASN A 87 0.84 9.35 32.23
C ASN A 87 -0.11 8.14 32.12
N PHE A 88 -0.38 7.65 30.90
CA PHE A 88 -1.30 6.54 30.65
C PHE A 88 -0.62 5.28 30.11
N GLY A 89 0.70 5.33 29.91
CA GLY A 89 1.53 4.20 29.49
C GLY A 89 1.93 4.23 28.01
N GLU A 90 3.07 3.60 27.71
CA GLU A 90 3.67 3.59 26.36
C GLU A 90 2.78 2.92 25.29
N GLU A 91 1.92 2.00 25.71
CA GLU A 91 1.00 1.24 24.85
C GLU A 91 -0.34 1.94 24.59
N HIS A 92 -0.55 3.16 25.08
CA HIS A 92 -1.84 3.85 24.94
C HIS A 92 -2.29 3.97 23.48
N TRP A 93 -1.39 4.41 22.59
CA TRP A 93 -1.69 4.56 21.16
C TRP A 93 -1.89 3.21 20.45
N ILE A 94 -1.25 2.15 20.94
CA ILE A 94 -1.46 0.78 20.46
C ILE A 94 -2.89 0.34 20.76
N LYS A 95 -3.34 0.48 22.02
CA LYS A 95 -4.71 0.15 22.43
C LYS A 95 -5.73 0.98 21.66
N HIS A 96 -5.45 2.27 21.44
CA HIS A 96 -6.32 3.12 20.63
C HIS A 96 -6.39 2.66 19.16
N LEU A 97 -5.28 2.24 18.56
CA LEU A 97 -5.29 1.72 17.20
C LEU A 97 -6.05 0.38 17.13
N GLN A 98 -5.86 -0.50 18.11
CA GLN A 98 -6.58 -1.77 18.22
C GLN A 98 -8.10 -1.59 18.12
N PHE A 99 -8.69 -0.71 18.94
CA PHE A 99 -10.14 -0.46 18.88
C PHE A 99 -10.62 0.02 17.51
N ARG A 100 -9.79 0.77 16.77
CA ARG A 100 -10.14 1.23 15.42
C ARG A 100 -10.00 0.13 14.37
N LEU A 101 -9.02 -0.76 14.51
CA LEU A 101 -8.88 -1.94 13.66
C LEU A 101 -10.02 -2.94 13.91
N ASP A 102 -10.40 -3.17 15.17
CA ASP A 102 -11.51 -4.05 15.54
C ASP A 102 -12.85 -3.58 14.94
N ALA A 103 -13.02 -2.25 14.82
CA ALA A 103 -14.20 -1.61 14.23
C ALA A 103 -14.11 -1.45 12.71
N CYS A 104 -12.97 -1.75 12.09
CA CYS A 104 -12.76 -1.63 10.66
C CYS A 104 -13.56 -2.71 9.92
N THR A 105 -14.13 -2.35 8.77
CA THR A 105 -14.85 -3.27 7.88
C THR A 105 -14.16 -3.49 6.54
N SER A 106 -13.03 -2.80 6.31
CA SER A 106 -12.20 -2.95 5.12
C SER A 106 -11.36 -4.22 5.21
N ASP A 107 -11.15 -4.90 4.09
CA ASP A 107 -10.34 -6.12 4.01
C ASP A 107 -8.86 -5.87 4.32
N VAL A 108 -8.37 -4.69 3.95
CA VAL A 108 -6.97 -4.28 4.13
C VAL A 108 -6.89 -3.03 5.00
N ALA A 109 -6.05 -3.06 6.02
CA ALA A 109 -5.71 -1.90 6.84
C ALA A 109 -4.25 -1.49 6.62
N ILE A 110 -4.02 -0.25 6.19
CA ILE A 110 -2.68 0.30 6.01
C ILE A 110 -2.36 1.22 7.18
N VAL A 111 -1.38 0.85 8.00
CA VAL A 111 -0.91 1.65 9.13
C VAL A 111 0.31 2.44 8.70
N THR A 112 0.18 3.76 8.56
CA THR A 112 1.12 4.59 7.78
C THR A 112 2.31 5.15 8.57
N ASP A 113 2.34 5.01 9.90
CA ASP A 113 3.31 5.67 10.77
C ASP A 113 3.86 4.76 11.88
N VAL A 114 4.24 3.53 11.54
CA VAL A 114 4.95 2.64 12.46
C VAL A 114 6.35 3.23 12.74
N ARG A 115 6.60 3.63 13.98
CA ARG A 115 7.85 4.30 14.41
C ARG A 115 8.58 3.59 15.52
N PHE A 116 7.92 2.69 16.24
CA PHE A 116 8.50 2.00 17.40
C PHE A 116 8.36 0.46 17.28
N GLU A 117 9.26 -0.27 17.92
CA GLU A 117 9.27 -1.74 17.87
C GLU A 117 8.03 -2.35 18.56
N ASN A 118 7.48 -1.70 19.59
CA ASN A 118 6.22 -2.15 20.20
C ASN A 118 5.01 -2.00 19.25
N GLU A 119 4.98 -0.95 18.43
CA GLU A 119 3.96 -0.76 17.39
C GLU A 119 4.09 -1.84 16.30
N ALA A 120 5.31 -2.10 15.83
CA ALA A 120 5.61 -3.15 14.86
C ALA A 120 5.19 -4.54 15.37
N ARG A 121 5.55 -4.87 16.63
CA ARG A 121 5.16 -6.11 17.30
C ARG A 121 3.65 -6.24 17.44
N PHE A 122 2.97 -5.17 17.85
CA PHE A 122 1.52 -5.16 17.96
C PHE A 122 0.83 -5.53 16.63
N LEU A 123 1.29 -4.97 15.50
CA LEU A 123 0.71 -5.31 14.19
C LEU A 123 0.94 -6.78 13.84
N ARG A 124 2.14 -7.32 14.10
CA ARG A 124 2.46 -8.74 13.88
C ARG A 124 1.62 -9.69 14.71
N ASP A 125 1.41 -9.34 15.97
CA ASP A 125 0.71 -10.19 16.95
C ASP A 125 -0.82 -9.98 16.90
N TYR A 126 -1.32 -9.11 16.00
CA TYR A 126 -2.74 -8.80 15.90
C TYR A 126 -3.53 -10.04 15.44
N ILE A 127 -4.32 -10.59 16.36
CA ILE A 127 -5.07 -11.83 16.15
C ILE A 127 -6.20 -11.59 15.14
N GLY A 128 -6.30 -12.48 14.15
CA GLY A 128 -7.35 -12.44 13.13
C GLY A 128 -6.94 -11.74 11.83
N SER A 129 -5.70 -11.26 11.75
CA SER A 129 -5.14 -10.67 10.54
C SER A 129 -3.77 -11.25 10.20
N CYS A 130 -3.42 -11.27 8.92
CA CYS A 130 -2.04 -11.43 8.47
C CYS A 130 -1.39 -10.05 8.35
N ALA A 131 -0.28 -9.82 9.05
CA ALA A 131 0.42 -8.55 9.04
C ALA A 131 1.75 -8.62 8.28
N VAL A 132 2.04 -7.57 7.52
CA VAL A 132 3.33 -7.36 6.85
C VAL A 132 3.85 -5.97 7.17
N LEU A 133 5.14 -5.88 7.49
CA LEU A 133 5.85 -4.63 7.69
C LEU A 133 6.71 -4.32 6.47
N ILE A 134 6.43 -3.19 5.85
CA ILE A 134 7.10 -2.71 4.65
C ILE A 134 7.92 -1.48 5.00
N ARG A 135 9.23 -1.57 4.77
CA ARG A 135 10.11 -0.42 4.83
C ARG A 135 10.10 0.33 3.52
N ILE A 136 9.83 1.64 3.54
CA ILE A 136 10.00 2.49 2.35
C ILE A 136 11.28 3.31 2.54
N ALA A 137 12.28 3.00 1.73
CA ALA A 137 13.61 3.58 1.82
C ALA A 137 13.89 4.44 0.58
N ARG A 138 14.06 5.75 0.78
CA ARG A 138 14.63 6.61 -0.25
C ARG A 138 16.16 6.53 -0.18
N PRO A 139 16.88 6.23 -1.28
CA PRO A 139 18.34 6.31 -1.28
C PRO A 139 18.76 7.70 -0.82
N VAL A 140 19.57 7.76 0.23
CA VAL A 140 20.04 9.04 0.76
C VAL A 140 21.10 9.55 -0.20
N SER A 141 20.86 10.69 -0.86
CA SER A 141 21.94 11.53 -1.35
C SER A 141 22.60 12.14 -0.10
N ASP A 142 23.90 11.91 0.09
CA ASP A 142 24.66 12.31 1.28
C ASP A 142 24.24 13.69 1.84
N GLY A 143 23.85 13.76 3.13
CA GLY A 143 23.90 15.04 3.86
C GLY A 143 22.74 15.47 4.78
N ALA A 144 21.75 14.65 5.11
CA ALA A 144 20.72 15.05 6.09
C ALA A 144 20.39 13.94 7.09
N THR A 145 21.23 13.79 8.11
CA THR A 145 20.91 13.03 9.33
C THR A 145 20.00 13.90 10.21
N ASP A 146 18.69 13.65 10.15
CA ASP A 146 17.72 14.21 11.09
C ASP A 146 17.88 13.44 12.43
N GLU A 147 18.67 13.98 13.35
CA GLU A 147 19.10 13.36 14.63
C GLU A 147 18.02 13.37 15.74
N HIS A 148 16.75 13.14 15.40
CA HIS A 148 15.73 12.96 16.44
C HIS A 148 15.65 11.48 16.86
N ALA A 149 15.59 11.21 18.16
CA ALA A 149 15.57 9.85 18.73
C ALA A 149 14.47 8.93 18.15
N SER A 150 13.39 9.51 17.60
CA SER A 150 12.34 8.79 16.87
C SER A 150 12.72 8.33 15.46
N GLU A 151 13.78 8.87 14.84
CA GLU A 151 14.29 8.45 13.53
C GLU A 151 15.35 7.33 13.68
N SER A 152 16.11 7.28 14.79
CA SER A 152 17.06 6.19 15.07
C SER A 152 16.36 4.86 15.38
N ALA A 153 15.22 4.91 16.07
CA ALA A 153 14.43 3.72 16.40
C ALA A 153 13.80 3.06 15.17
N ILE A 154 13.44 3.86 14.16
CA ILE A 154 12.82 3.40 12.91
C ILE A 154 13.73 2.44 12.14
N ASP A 155 15.05 2.66 12.15
CA ASP A 155 15.98 1.83 11.39
C ASP A 155 16.16 0.44 12.02
N ALA A 156 15.98 0.33 13.34
CA ALA A 156 16.09 -0.93 14.07
C ALA A 156 14.87 -1.85 13.90
N ILE A 157 13.74 -1.32 13.42
CA ILE A 157 12.52 -2.11 13.22
C ILE A 157 12.77 -3.16 12.15
N THR A 158 12.65 -4.43 12.50
CA THR A 158 12.72 -5.50 11.49
C THR A 158 11.51 -5.38 10.58
N CYS A 159 11.70 -5.45 9.26
CA CYS A 159 10.62 -5.40 8.27
C CYS A 159 10.69 -6.64 7.39
N ASP A 160 9.54 -7.11 6.92
CA ASP A 160 9.44 -8.29 6.07
C ASP A 160 9.94 -8.00 4.65
N MET A 161 9.84 -6.74 4.23
CA MET A 161 10.39 -6.28 2.96
C MET A 161 10.81 -4.82 3.00
N THR A 162 11.67 -4.44 2.04
CA THR A 162 12.09 -3.05 1.81
C THR A 162 11.83 -2.67 0.37
N ILE A 163 11.18 -1.53 0.16
CA ILE A 163 10.89 -0.95 -1.14
C ILE A 163 11.74 0.30 -1.30
N ALA A 164 12.62 0.28 -2.30
CA ALA A 164 13.41 1.43 -2.68
C ALA A 164 12.53 2.47 -3.40
N ASN A 165 12.52 3.69 -2.89
CA ASN A 165 11.96 4.87 -3.53
C ASN A 165 13.09 5.66 -4.22
N ASP A 166 13.56 5.11 -5.33
CA ASP A 166 14.71 5.51 -6.14
C ASP A 166 14.33 6.06 -7.53
N GLY A 167 13.03 6.15 -7.82
CA GLY A 167 12.49 6.53 -9.12
C GLY A 167 11.44 7.64 -9.04
N THR A 168 10.52 7.63 -10.00
CA THR A 168 9.41 8.58 -10.03
C THR A 168 8.29 8.18 -9.06
N VAL A 169 7.36 9.11 -8.82
CA VAL A 169 6.13 8.85 -8.07
C VAL A 169 5.37 7.65 -8.67
N GLN A 170 5.28 7.58 -9.99
CA GLN A 170 4.60 6.49 -10.71
C GLN A 170 5.30 5.15 -10.47
N THR A 171 6.64 5.12 -10.48
CA THR A 171 7.40 3.91 -10.16
C THR A 171 7.10 3.41 -8.75
N LEU A 172 7.04 4.32 -7.76
CA LEU A 172 6.69 3.94 -6.39
C LEU A 172 5.24 3.44 -6.28
N GLN A 173 4.31 4.08 -6.98
CA GLN A 173 2.91 3.64 -7.03
C GLN A 173 2.79 2.23 -7.64
N LYS A 174 3.47 1.95 -8.75
CA LYS A 174 3.54 0.60 -9.35
C LYS A 174 4.10 -0.42 -8.38
N LYS A 175 5.23 -0.11 -7.71
CA LYS A 175 5.82 -0.97 -6.66
C LYS A 175 4.85 -1.24 -5.51
N ALA A 176 4.04 -0.25 -5.11
CA ALA A 176 3.04 -0.38 -4.06
C ALA A 176 1.91 -1.34 -4.45
N ILE A 177 1.33 -1.10 -5.61
CA ILE A 177 0.28 -1.92 -6.21
C ILE A 177 0.76 -3.38 -6.35
N ALA A 178 1.94 -3.59 -6.95
CA ALA A 178 2.57 -4.90 -7.08
C ALA A 178 2.72 -5.66 -5.77
N THR A 179 3.15 -4.95 -4.72
CA THR A 179 3.41 -5.54 -3.41
C THR A 179 2.12 -6.03 -2.77
N LEU A 180 1.06 -5.22 -2.85
CA LEU A 180 -0.23 -5.53 -2.24
C LEU A 180 -0.94 -6.66 -2.98
N MET A 181 -0.76 -6.75 -4.30
CA MET A 181 -1.21 -7.89 -5.08
C MET A 181 -0.56 -9.19 -4.65
N LYS A 182 0.75 -9.18 -4.41
CA LYS A 182 1.43 -10.39 -3.91
C LYS A 182 0.89 -10.84 -2.55
N LEU A 183 0.42 -9.90 -1.74
CA LEU A 183 -0.16 -10.18 -0.42
C LEU A 183 -1.62 -10.68 -0.53
N ASP A 184 -2.42 -10.14 -1.44
CA ASP A 184 -3.80 -10.59 -1.72
C ASP A 184 -3.83 -11.93 -2.49
N LEU A 185 -3.00 -12.08 -3.53
CA LEU A 185 -2.87 -13.32 -4.32
C LEU A 185 -2.25 -14.47 -3.51
N GLY A 186 -1.31 -14.18 -2.59
CA GLY A 186 -0.69 -15.20 -1.75
C GLY A 186 -1.67 -15.92 -0.81
N HIS A 187 -2.79 -15.27 -0.46
CA HIS A 187 -3.82 -15.83 0.41
C HIS A 187 -5.16 -16.13 -0.25
N CYS A 188 -5.45 -15.57 -1.44
CA CYS A 188 -6.46 -16.16 -2.33
C CYS A 188 -6.08 -17.61 -2.71
N VAL A 189 -4.78 -17.95 -2.62
CA VAL A 189 -4.31 -19.33 -2.77
C VAL A 189 -4.45 -20.15 -1.48
N THR A 190 -4.19 -19.62 -0.28
CA THR A 190 -4.22 -20.44 0.95
C THR A 190 -5.59 -20.54 1.62
N PHE A 191 -6.48 -19.55 1.47
CA PHE A 191 -7.85 -19.64 2.02
C PHE A 191 -8.77 -20.49 1.12
N THR A 192 -8.43 -20.64 -0.16
CA THR A 192 -9.09 -21.57 -1.10
C THR A 192 -8.42 -22.95 -1.13
N MET A 193 -7.50 -23.25 -0.22
CA MET A 193 -6.90 -24.58 -0.08
C MET A 193 -7.54 -25.45 1.02
N ALA A 194 -8.44 -24.89 1.84
CA ALA A 194 -9.16 -25.65 2.85
C ALA A 194 -10.38 -26.43 2.29
N GLU A 195 -10.89 -26.08 1.11
CA GLU A 195 -12.04 -26.79 0.51
C GLU A 195 -11.81 -27.38 -0.89
N HIS A 196 -10.79 -26.96 -1.63
CA HIS A 196 -10.46 -27.61 -2.89
C HIS A 196 -8.94 -27.74 -3.09
N ASN A 197 -8.53 -28.97 -3.39
CA ASN A 197 -7.17 -29.47 -3.48
C ASN A 197 -6.39 -28.85 -4.66
N VAL A 198 -6.06 -27.55 -4.60
CA VAL A 198 -5.35 -26.84 -5.68
C VAL A 198 -4.00 -26.33 -5.16
N PHE A 199 -2.93 -26.86 -5.76
CA PHE A 199 -1.54 -26.53 -5.46
C PHE A 199 -1.26 -25.03 -5.60
N GLY A 200 -0.51 -24.47 -4.65
CA GLY A 200 -0.08 -23.08 -4.69
C GLY A 200 0.90 -22.80 -5.81
N TYR A 201 0.65 -21.70 -6.55
CA TYR A 201 1.53 -21.22 -7.61
C TYR A 201 2.08 -19.85 -7.24
N MET A 202 3.41 -19.78 -7.05
CA MET A 202 4.17 -18.54 -7.24
C MET A 202 4.07 -18.15 -8.71
N MET A 203 3.74 -16.88 -9.00
CA MET A 203 3.78 -16.33 -10.36
C MET A 203 5.19 -16.45 -10.92
N LYS A 204 5.32 -16.99 -12.14
CA LYS A 204 6.61 -17.00 -12.84
C LYS A 204 6.94 -15.57 -13.35
N PRO A 205 8.21 -15.16 -13.44
CA PRO A 205 8.62 -13.79 -13.77
C PRO A 205 8.07 -13.24 -15.11
N ASP A 206 7.93 -14.11 -16.11
CA ASP A 206 7.34 -13.88 -17.43
C ASP A 206 5.85 -13.47 -17.35
N VAL A 207 5.11 -13.99 -16.38
CA VAL A 207 3.70 -13.63 -16.18
C VAL A 207 3.56 -12.27 -15.50
N GLU A 208 4.49 -11.90 -14.62
CA GLU A 208 4.48 -10.58 -13.96
C GLU A 208 4.68 -9.46 -14.99
N GLU A 209 5.65 -9.61 -15.89
CA GLU A 209 5.92 -8.63 -16.95
C GLU A 209 4.75 -8.49 -17.94
N TYR A 210 4.14 -9.61 -18.34
CA TYR A 210 2.94 -9.61 -19.20
C TYR A 210 1.74 -8.91 -18.55
N VAL A 211 1.47 -9.17 -17.26
CA VAL A 211 0.35 -8.54 -16.54
C VAL A 211 0.56 -7.02 -16.44
N TRP A 212 1.79 -6.55 -16.20
CA TRP A 212 2.11 -5.13 -16.17
C TRP A 212 1.98 -4.47 -17.55
N HIS A 213 2.45 -5.13 -18.60
CA HIS A 213 2.31 -4.63 -19.97
C HIS A 213 0.83 -4.47 -20.35
N MET A 214 0.03 -5.50 -20.08
CA MET A 214 -1.41 -5.48 -20.34
C MET A 214 -2.12 -4.40 -19.51
N TYR A 215 -1.70 -4.18 -18.27
CA TYR A 215 -2.28 -3.16 -17.42
C TYR A 215 -1.98 -1.74 -17.89
N ASP A 216 -0.73 -1.47 -18.26
CA ASP A 216 -0.35 -0.16 -18.81
C ASP A 216 -1.15 0.13 -20.08
N LYS A 217 -1.35 -0.86 -20.94
CA LYS A 217 -2.22 -0.73 -22.12
C LYS A 217 -3.69 -0.54 -21.76
N MET A 218 -4.21 -1.25 -20.75
CA MET A 218 -5.57 -1.03 -20.24
C MET A 218 -5.77 0.41 -19.76
N GLN A 219 -4.83 0.94 -18.97
CA GLN A 219 -4.88 2.31 -18.47
C GLN A 219 -4.82 3.35 -19.59
N GLN A 220 -3.99 3.11 -20.61
CA GLN A 220 -3.93 3.97 -21.81
C GLN A 220 -5.24 3.89 -22.62
N ALA A 221 -5.83 2.70 -22.76
CA ALA A 221 -7.09 2.51 -23.49
C ALA A 221 -8.28 3.16 -22.77
N ILE A 222 -8.34 3.09 -21.42
CA ILE A 222 -9.33 3.83 -20.62
C ILE A 222 -9.22 5.34 -20.86
N GLN A 223 -8.00 5.88 -20.88
CA GLN A 223 -7.76 7.31 -21.09
C GLN A 223 -8.05 7.78 -22.53
N ASN A 224 -7.80 6.94 -23.54
CA ASN A 224 -7.88 7.34 -24.94
C ASN A 224 -9.20 6.97 -25.62
N GLU A 225 -9.83 5.84 -25.27
CA GLU A 225 -10.94 5.26 -26.03
C GLU A 225 -12.26 5.17 -25.26
N GLY A 226 -12.28 5.49 -23.96
CA GLY A 226 -13.51 5.49 -23.16
C GLY A 226 -14.14 4.09 -23.04
N LEU A 227 -13.31 3.05 -22.88
CA LEU A 227 -13.73 1.66 -22.64
C LEU A 227 -14.42 1.51 -21.28
N LEU A 228 -15.71 1.86 -21.22
CA LEU A 228 -16.57 1.86 -20.02
C LEU A 228 -16.67 0.50 -19.29
N LEU A 229 -16.41 -0.60 -19.99
CA LEU A 229 -16.42 -1.96 -19.42
C LEU A 229 -15.16 -2.26 -18.59
N LEU A 230 -14.01 -1.72 -18.99
CA LEU A 230 -12.75 -1.82 -18.22
C LEU A 230 -12.67 -0.77 -17.12
N ASP A 231 -13.40 0.33 -17.27
CA ASP A 231 -13.46 1.44 -16.30
C ASP A 231 -14.04 1.03 -14.94
N ASN A 232 -14.86 -0.04 -14.91
CA ASN A 232 -15.42 -0.64 -13.69
C ASN A 232 -14.76 -1.97 -13.31
N MET A 233 -13.81 -2.45 -14.10
CA MET A 233 -13.11 -3.70 -13.83
C MET A 233 -12.07 -3.44 -12.76
N SER A 234 -12.15 -4.18 -11.64
CA SER A 234 -11.06 -4.15 -10.68
C SER A 234 -9.80 -4.72 -11.36
N PHE A 235 -8.64 -4.16 -11.06
CA PHE A 235 -7.38 -4.77 -11.43
C PHE A 235 -7.26 -6.23 -10.92
N ARG A 236 -7.86 -6.59 -9.78
CA ARG A 236 -7.99 -7.98 -9.33
C ARG A 236 -8.74 -8.84 -10.34
N ASP A 237 -9.87 -8.36 -10.86
CA ASP A 237 -10.61 -9.05 -11.92
C ASP A 237 -9.77 -9.13 -13.18
N PHE A 238 -9.12 -8.04 -13.58
CA PHE A 238 -8.20 -8.01 -14.70
C PHE A 238 -7.08 -9.05 -14.60
N VAL A 239 -6.43 -9.17 -13.43
CA VAL A 239 -5.41 -10.20 -13.18
C VAL A 239 -6.01 -11.60 -13.23
N ASN A 240 -7.19 -11.81 -12.65
CA ASN A 240 -7.88 -13.10 -12.74
C ASN A 240 -8.19 -13.47 -14.20
N VAL A 241 -8.60 -12.51 -15.02
CA VAL A 241 -8.87 -12.75 -16.45
C VAL A 241 -7.56 -13.00 -17.20
N CYS A 242 -6.49 -12.23 -16.94
CA CYS A 242 -5.15 -12.47 -17.48
C CYS A 242 -4.59 -13.85 -17.07
N TYR A 243 -4.87 -14.30 -15.84
CA TYR A 243 -4.45 -15.61 -15.33
C TYR A 243 -5.26 -16.75 -15.96
N LYS A 244 -6.58 -16.60 -16.07
CA LYS A 244 -7.44 -17.53 -16.85
C LYS A 244 -6.96 -17.64 -18.30
N TYR A 245 -6.58 -16.52 -18.91
CA TYR A 245 -6.07 -16.48 -20.28
C TYR A 245 -4.73 -17.22 -20.43
N THR A 246 -3.76 -16.92 -19.57
CA THR A 246 -2.42 -17.55 -19.59
C THR A 246 -2.48 -19.04 -19.24
N SER A 247 -3.39 -19.47 -18.36
CA SER A 247 -3.60 -20.89 -18.02
C SER A 247 -4.37 -21.68 -19.09
N GLN A 248 -5.16 -21.02 -19.94
CA GLN A 248 -5.87 -21.64 -21.06
C GLN A 248 -5.07 -21.65 -22.38
N ARG A 249 -3.91 -20.98 -22.44
CA ARG A 249 -3.00 -21.05 -23.61
C ARG A 249 -2.40 -22.46 -23.75
N PRO A 250 -2.67 -23.21 -24.83
CA PRO A 250 -2.00 -24.48 -25.09
C PRO A 250 -0.58 -24.20 -25.59
N GLY A 251 0.43 -24.58 -24.80
CA GLY A 251 1.83 -24.70 -25.23
C GLY A 251 2.54 -23.40 -25.61
N TYR A 252 3.04 -22.68 -24.61
CA TYR A 252 4.05 -21.64 -24.83
C TYR A 252 5.42 -22.32 -24.95
N VAL A 253 5.91 -22.49 -26.18
CA VAL A 253 7.30 -22.82 -26.49
C VAL A 253 7.90 -21.56 -27.12
N HIS A 254 8.83 -20.91 -26.44
CA HIS A 254 9.71 -19.93 -27.07
C HIS A 254 10.57 -20.69 -28.08
N ASP A 255 10.21 -20.68 -29.36
CA ASP A 255 11.21 -20.78 -30.41
C ASP A 255 11.74 -19.36 -30.60
N SER A 256 12.91 -19.13 -30.00
CA SER A 256 13.73 -17.94 -30.21
C SER A 256 14.34 -18.04 -31.60
N ASP A 257 13.79 -17.32 -32.57
CA ASP A 257 14.45 -16.87 -33.81
C ASP A 257 13.39 -16.18 -34.69
N ASP A 258 13.01 -14.93 -34.38
CA ASP A 258 12.44 -14.00 -35.37
C ASP A 258 12.49 -12.56 -34.84
N ASP A 259 13.15 -11.67 -35.61
CA ASP A 259 13.48 -10.26 -35.32
C ASP A 259 12.26 -9.29 -35.31
N ASP A 260 11.05 -9.77 -35.04
CA ASP A 260 9.79 -8.99 -35.10
C ASP A 260 9.13 -8.76 -33.71
N GLU A 261 9.90 -8.66 -32.62
CA GLU A 261 9.37 -8.55 -31.24
C GLU A 261 8.47 -7.32 -31.01
N GLU A 262 8.80 -6.13 -31.54
CA GLU A 262 8.05 -4.90 -31.25
C GLU A 262 6.66 -4.84 -31.92
N GLN A 263 6.46 -5.47 -33.09
CA GLN A 263 5.19 -5.40 -33.82
C GLN A 263 4.21 -6.52 -33.42
N TYR A 264 4.74 -7.66 -32.96
CA TYR A 264 3.95 -8.78 -32.44
C TYR A 264 3.40 -8.54 -31.03
N GLU A 265 4.17 -7.91 -30.13
CA GLU A 265 3.69 -7.57 -28.78
C GLU A 265 2.51 -6.60 -28.80
N GLU A 266 2.51 -5.64 -29.72
CA GLU A 266 1.49 -4.60 -29.77
C GLU A 266 0.13 -5.16 -30.19
N THR A 267 0.11 -6.07 -31.17
CA THR A 267 -1.10 -6.73 -31.67
C THR A 267 -1.62 -7.83 -30.75
N GLU A 268 -0.75 -8.58 -30.07
CA GLU A 268 -1.17 -9.57 -29.06
C GLU A 268 -1.88 -8.92 -27.86
N ALA A 269 -1.39 -7.77 -27.40
CA ALA A 269 -1.98 -7.12 -26.23
C ALA A 269 -3.33 -6.45 -26.55
N ASP A 270 -3.51 -5.93 -27.77
CA ASP A 270 -4.80 -5.40 -28.23
C ASP A 270 -5.83 -6.53 -28.44
N ASP A 271 -5.42 -7.68 -29.00
CA ASP A 271 -6.29 -8.87 -29.08
C ASP A 271 -6.59 -9.44 -27.68
N GLY A 272 -5.59 -9.41 -26.79
CA GLY A 272 -5.72 -9.73 -25.38
C GLY A 272 -6.80 -8.87 -24.72
N LEU A 273 -6.69 -7.54 -24.78
CA LEU A 273 -7.65 -6.61 -24.17
C LEU A 273 -9.07 -6.80 -24.71
N ARG A 274 -9.24 -7.03 -26.01
CA ARG A 274 -10.55 -7.31 -26.62
C ARG A 274 -11.16 -8.63 -26.13
N ARG A 275 -10.35 -9.67 -25.95
CA ARG A 275 -10.82 -10.95 -25.39
C ARG A 275 -11.08 -10.89 -23.90
N LEU A 276 -10.26 -10.14 -23.15
CA LEU A 276 -10.49 -9.87 -21.73
C LEU A 276 -11.83 -9.15 -21.53
N ALA A 277 -12.13 -8.15 -22.37
CA ALA A 277 -13.43 -7.47 -22.39
C ALA A 277 -14.58 -8.44 -22.70
N SER A 278 -14.42 -9.32 -23.70
CA SER A 278 -15.44 -10.34 -24.04
C SER A 278 -15.66 -11.38 -22.93
N LEU A 279 -14.61 -11.78 -22.20
CA LEU A 279 -14.72 -12.69 -21.06
C LEU A 279 -15.45 -12.02 -19.90
N ALA A 280 -15.15 -10.75 -19.61
CA ALA A 280 -15.83 -9.97 -18.58
C ALA A 280 -17.33 -9.77 -18.90
N GLU A 281 -17.70 -9.58 -20.17
CA GLU A 281 -19.11 -9.54 -20.60
C GLU A 281 -19.86 -10.87 -20.39
N SER A 282 -19.15 -12.01 -20.41
CA SER A 282 -19.76 -13.33 -20.22
C SER A 282 -20.00 -13.70 -18.75
N GLU A 283 -19.36 -12.99 -17.82
CA GLU A 283 -19.44 -13.22 -16.37
C GLU A 283 -20.33 -12.21 -15.62
N ALA A 284 -20.77 -11.12 -16.29
CA ALA A 284 -21.69 -10.11 -15.77
C ALA A 284 -23.18 -10.48 -15.99
#